data_AF-A0A1Z9X3F9-F1
#
_entry.id   AF-A0A1Z9X3F9-F1
#
_cell.length_a   1.000
_cell.length_b   1.000
_cell.length_c   1.000
_cell.angle_alpha   90.00
_cell.angle_beta   90.00
_cell.angle_gamma   90.00
#
_symmetry.space_group_name_H-M   'P 1'
#
loop_
_entity.id
_entity.type
_entity.pdbx_description
1 polymer ?
#
loop_
_entity_poly.entity_id
_entity_poly.type
_entity_poly.pdbx_seq_one_letter_code
_entity_poly.pdbx_strand_id
1 'polypeptide(L)'
;MKNSTIYMVGALLSTGFLFSSAASAYTEERLISICRHAATDDGHGLRRDVKKMMVGTKIVSKTYSAIANGLICNGLSVVDFAEKYGAVGTLSVLKRHHRPTRRGVVEIRDTIASVNTAPPKEIRVAFESAK
;
A
#
# COMPACT_ATOMS: atom_id res chain seq x y z
N MET A 1 -24.02 46.09 -8.70
CA MET A 1 -22.88 45.59 -7.90
C MET A 1 -23.28 44.24 -7.30
N LYS A 2 -22.67 43.14 -7.75
CA LYS A 2 -22.83 41.80 -7.17
C LYS A 2 -21.43 41.29 -6.88
N ASN A 3 -21.09 41.19 -5.61
CA ASN A 3 -19.79 40.71 -5.14
C ASN A 3 -19.81 39.17 -5.19
N SER A 4 -19.03 38.58 -6.08
CA SER A 4 -18.73 37.15 -6.06
C SER A 4 -17.39 36.94 -5.37
N THR A 5 -17.44 36.52 -4.11
CA THR A 5 -16.28 36.09 -3.33
C THR A 5 -15.81 34.74 -3.85
N ILE A 6 -14.64 34.69 -4.50
CA ILE A 6 -14.00 33.46 -4.95
C ILE A 6 -13.27 32.87 -3.74
N TYR A 7 -13.73 31.71 -3.25
CA TYR A 7 -12.96 30.93 -2.28
C TYR A 7 -11.88 30.14 -3.05
N MET A 8 -10.66 30.69 -3.09
CA MET A 8 -9.46 29.90 -3.39
C MET A 8 -9.24 28.94 -2.22
N VAL A 9 -9.72 27.71 -2.34
CA VAL A 9 -9.23 26.61 -1.49
C VAL A 9 -7.89 26.18 -2.07
N GLY A 10 -6.84 26.80 -1.56
CA GLY A 10 -5.45 26.39 -1.82
C GLY A 10 -5.23 24.99 -1.27
N ALA A 11 -5.24 23.98 -2.14
CA ALA A 11 -4.75 22.66 -1.82
C ALA A 11 -3.21 22.68 -1.89
N LEU A 12 -2.59 23.17 -0.82
CA LEU A 12 -1.22 22.81 -0.45
C LEU A 12 -1.22 21.32 -0.08
N LEU A 13 -0.78 20.46 -1.01
CA LEU A 13 -0.23 19.15 -0.64
C LEU A 13 1.18 19.04 -1.19
N SER A 14 2.06 19.65 -0.41
CA SER A 14 3.51 19.51 -0.47
C SER A 14 3.93 18.06 -0.27
N THR A 15 4.93 17.66 -1.05
CA THR A 15 5.97 16.66 -0.76
C THR A 15 5.56 15.19 -0.55
N GLY A 16 5.69 14.41 -1.62
CA GLY A 16 6.22 13.05 -1.56
C GLY A 16 7.60 13.07 -2.21
N PHE A 17 8.66 12.86 -1.43
CA PHE A 17 10.06 13.02 -1.82
C PHE A 17 10.51 12.06 -2.95
N LEU A 18 11.46 12.60 -3.71
CA LEU A 18 12.23 12.04 -4.82
C LEU A 18 12.88 10.68 -4.49
N PHE A 19 12.58 9.64 -5.27
CA PHE A 19 13.44 8.46 -5.36
C PHE A 19 14.69 8.81 -6.18
N SER A 20 15.73 9.31 -5.51
CA SER A 20 17.03 9.53 -6.15
C SER A 20 17.82 8.22 -6.26
N SER A 21 18.07 7.79 -7.51
CA SER A 21 19.23 7.05 -8.01
C SER A 21 19.66 5.73 -7.32
N ALA A 22 18.80 4.74 -7.42
CA ALA A 22 19.12 3.40 -7.90
C ALA A 22 17.88 2.97 -8.68
N ALA A 23 17.97 2.19 -9.77
CA ALA A 23 16.76 1.65 -10.41
C ALA A 23 15.98 0.83 -9.36
N SER A 24 15.04 1.47 -8.68
CA SER A 24 14.53 0.97 -7.42
C SER A 24 13.69 -0.27 -7.76
N ALA A 25 13.95 -1.38 -7.09
CA ALA A 25 13.13 -2.58 -7.26
C ALA A 25 11.63 -2.29 -7.02
N TYR A 26 11.38 -1.24 -6.24
CA TYR A 26 10.12 -0.69 -5.75
C TYR A 26 9.69 0.51 -6.62
N THR A 27 9.55 0.31 -7.93
CA THR A 27 8.98 1.35 -8.80
C THR A 27 7.50 1.60 -8.44
N GLU A 28 7.01 2.80 -8.70
CA GLU A 28 5.63 3.19 -8.40
C GLU A 28 4.62 2.24 -9.05
N GLU A 29 4.85 1.85 -10.30
CA GLU A 29 3.96 0.94 -11.06
C GLU A 29 3.88 -0.44 -10.41
N ARG A 30 4.99 -0.93 -9.85
CA ARG A 30 5.02 -2.23 -9.16
C ARG A 30 4.30 -2.17 -7.82
N LEU A 31 4.46 -1.07 -7.07
CA LEU A 31 3.72 -0.85 -5.83
C LEU A 31 2.22 -0.75 -6.11
N ILE A 32 1.83 -0.04 -7.17
CA ILE A 32 0.44 0.02 -7.65
C ILE A 32 -0.07 -1.38 -8.01
N SER A 33 0.74 -2.18 -8.72
CA SER A 33 0.38 -3.56 -9.07
C SER A 33 0.13 -4.42 -7.83
N ILE A 34 0.99 -4.30 -6.79
CA ILE A 34 0.79 -5.01 -5.52
C ILE A 34 -0.52 -4.59 -4.84
N CYS A 35 -0.79 -3.28 -4.76
CA CYS A 35 -2.06 -2.79 -4.20
C CYS A 35 -3.25 -3.30 -5.01
N ARG A 36 -3.14 -3.37 -6.35
CA ARG A 36 -4.19 -3.94 -7.20
C ARG A 36 -4.42 -5.42 -6.90
N HIS A 37 -3.35 -6.21 -6.82
CA HIS A 37 -3.44 -7.62 -6.45
C HIS A 37 -4.07 -7.81 -5.07
N ALA A 38 -3.73 -6.94 -4.11
CA ALA A 38 -4.34 -6.91 -2.78
C ALA A 38 -5.83 -6.56 -2.80
N ALA A 39 -6.33 -5.78 -3.77
CA ALA A 39 -7.78 -5.55 -3.91
C ALA A 39 -8.51 -6.65 -4.69
N THR A 40 -7.84 -7.36 -5.61
CA THR A 40 -8.46 -8.36 -6.50
C THR A 40 -8.28 -9.81 -6.04
N ASP A 41 -7.66 -10.03 -4.89
CA ASP A 41 -7.23 -11.33 -4.38
C ASP A 41 -6.33 -12.14 -5.32
N ASP A 42 -5.49 -11.47 -6.10
CA ASP A 42 -4.57 -12.14 -7.02
C ASP A 42 -3.26 -12.55 -6.32
N GLY A 43 -3.30 -13.67 -5.61
CA GLY A 43 -2.14 -14.22 -4.90
C GLY A 43 -0.97 -14.63 -5.82
N HIS A 44 -1.25 -15.01 -7.07
CA HIS A 44 -0.21 -15.37 -8.03
C HIS A 44 0.50 -14.14 -8.58
N GLY A 45 -0.25 -13.11 -8.94
CA GLY A 45 0.26 -11.81 -9.33
C GLY A 45 1.10 -11.16 -8.23
N LEU A 46 0.60 -11.18 -6.99
CA LEU A 46 1.34 -10.72 -5.81
C LEU A 46 2.70 -11.41 -5.69
N ARG A 47 2.74 -12.76 -5.74
CA ARG A 47 3.99 -13.53 -5.66
C ARG A 47 4.97 -13.18 -6.78
N ARG A 48 4.46 -13.07 -8.01
CA ARG A 48 5.27 -12.74 -9.19
C ARG A 48 5.90 -11.36 -9.04
N ASP A 49 5.14 -10.37 -8.62
CA ASP A 49 5.62 -8.99 -8.56
C ASP A 49 6.55 -8.78 -7.37
N VAL A 50 6.25 -9.38 -6.20
CA VAL A 50 7.18 -9.42 -5.06
C VAL A 50 8.52 -10.05 -5.47
N LYS A 51 8.50 -11.14 -6.25
CA LYS A 51 9.73 -11.80 -6.73
C LYS A 51 10.55 -10.88 -7.64
N LYS A 52 9.91 -10.07 -8.48
CA LYS A 52 10.62 -9.09 -9.33
C LYS A 52 11.29 -7.98 -8.51
N MET A 53 10.81 -7.72 -7.30
CA MET A 53 11.36 -6.70 -6.38
C MET A 53 12.52 -7.22 -5.53
N MET A 54 12.86 -8.51 -5.65
CA MET A 54 14.01 -9.12 -4.98
C MET A 54 15.31 -8.69 -5.67
N VAL A 55 15.80 -7.50 -5.36
CA VAL A 55 17.13 -7.04 -5.83
C VAL A 55 18.19 -7.50 -4.83
N GLY A 56 19.12 -8.35 -5.28
CA GLY A 56 20.29 -8.79 -4.50
C GLY A 56 20.00 -9.77 -3.35
N THR A 57 18.74 -10.09 -3.06
CA THR A 57 18.34 -11.02 -2.00
C THR A 57 17.60 -12.23 -2.57
N LYS A 58 18.00 -13.45 -2.20
CA LYS A 58 17.23 -14.69 -2.47
C LYS A 58 16.10 -14.92 -1.46
N ILE A 59 15.98 -14.05 -0.45
CA ILE A 59 15.05 -14.22 0.67
C ILE A 59 13.76 -13.45 0.39
N VAL A 60 12.78 -14.15 -0.20
CA VAL A 60 11.45 -13.61 -0.53
C VAL A 60 10.74 -13.04 0.72
N SER A 61 10.96 -13.67 1.88
CA SER A 61 10.34 -13.28 3.16
C SER A 61 10.69 -11.85 3.59
N LYS A 62 11.91 -11.36 3.29
CA LYS A 62 12.31 -9.98 3.62
C LYS A 62 11.55 -8.97 2.78
N THR A 63 11.41 -9.22 1.48
CA THR A 63 10.64 -8.36 0.58
C THR A 63 9.16 -8.35 0.96
N TYR A 64 8.58 -9.51 1.27
CA TYR A 64 7.22 -9.57 1.81
C TYR A 64 7.07 -8.79 3.11
N SER A 65 8.05 -8.88 4.02
CA SER A 65 8.01 -8.13 5.29
C SER A 65 8.08 -6.62 5.02
N ALA A 66 8.95 -6.17 4.11
CA ALA A 66 9.03 -4.76 3.75
C ALA A 66 7.69 -4.25 3.18
N ILE A 67 7.08 -5.01 2.27
CA ILE A 67 5.79 -4.66 1.67
C ILE A 67 4.67 -4.67 2.72
N ALA A 68 4.53 -5.76 3.49
CA ALA A 68 3.45 -5.92 4.45
C ALA A 68 3.50 -4.88 5.58
N ASN A 69 4.66 -4.31 5.90
CA ASN A 69 4.81 -3.34 6.98
C ASN A 69 4.99 -1.90 6.49
N GLY A 70 5.40 -1.67 5.24
CA GLY A 70 5.71 -0.34 4.72
C GLY A 70 4.82 0.16 3.58
N LEU A 71 4.15 -0.72 2.83
CA LEU A 71 3.33 -0.30 1.69
C LEU A 71 1.97 0.24 2.15
N ILE A 72 1.67 1.47 1.74
CA ILE A 72 0.40 2.16 1.91
C ILE A 72 -0.30 2.28 0.56
N CYS A 73 -1.54 1.82 0.48
CA CYS A 73 -2.44 1.86 -0.68
C CYS A 73 -3.64 2.77 -0.37
N ASN A 74 -3.79 3.89 -1.06
CA ASN A 74 -4.87 4.87 -0.83
C ASN A 74 -5.04 5.28 0.65
N GLY A 75 -3.92 5.46 1.36
CA GLY A 75 -3.90 5.84 2.77
C GLY A 75 -4.12 4.71 3.78
N LEU A 76 -4.29 3.47 3.33
CA LEU A 76 -4.39 2.27 4.18
C LEU A 76 -3.13 1.43 4.05
N SER A 77 -2.75 0.71 5.11
CA SER A 77 -1.71 -0.33 4.96
C SER A 77 -2.17 -1.37 3.93
N VAL A 78 -1.25 -1.97 3.17
CA VAL A 78 -1.61 -2.99 2.16
C VAL A 78 -2.39 -4.17 2.76
N VAL A 79 -2.19 -4.47 4.05
CA VAL A 79 -2.95 -5.48 4.79
C VAL A 79 -4.39 -5.04 4.98
N ASP A 80 -4.60 -3.82 5.47
CA ASP A 80 -5.95 -3.27 5.71
C ASP A 80 -6.69 -2.99 4.41
N PHE A 81 -5.95 -2.64 3.36
CA PHE A 81 -6.45 -2.50 2.01
C PHE A 81 -6.95 -3.86 1.48
N ALA A 82 -6.17 -4.94 1.64
CA ALA A 82 -6.62 -6.28 1.25
C ALA A 82 -7.85 -6.74 2.05
N GLU A 83 -7.90 -6.42 3.34
CA GLU A 83 -9.04 -6.71 4.21
C GLU A 83 -10.30 -5.97 3.79
N LYS A 84 -10.19 -4.67 3.46
CA LYS A 84 -11.27 -3.81 2.97
C LYS A 84 -11.98 -4.40 1.75
N TYR A 85 -11.23 -4.97 0.81
CA TYR A 85 -11.77 -5.55 -0.43
C TYR A 85 -12.07 -7.05 -0.34
N GLY A 86 -11.93 -7.67 0.84
CA GLY A 86 -12.24 -9.09 1.03
C GLY A 86 -11.27 -10.04 0.32
N ALA A 87 -10.02 -9.63 0.11
CA ALA A 87 -9.04 -10.39 -0.65
C ALA A 87 -8.34 -11.46 0.23
N VAL A 88 -9.07 -12.53 0.53
CA VAL A 88 -8.71 -13.54 1.55
C VAL A 88 -7.34 -14.19 1.31
N GLY A 89 -7.04 -14.60 0.08
CA GLY A 89 -5.80 -15.30 -0.26
C GLY A 89 -4.56 -14.41 -0.12
N THR A 90 -4.62 -13.22 -0.68
CA THR A 90 -3.55 -12.21 -0.60
C THR A 90 -3.37 -11.69 0.81
N LEU A 91 -4.48 -11.43 1.53
CA LEU A 91 -4.47 -11.05 2.94
C LEU A 91 -3.76 -12.10 3.80
N SER A 92 -4.04 -13.39 3.58
CA SER A 92 -3.38 -14.48 4.29
C SER A 92 -1.87 -14.52 4.05
N VAL A 93 -1.41 -14.19 2.84
CA VAL A 93 0.03 -14.07 2.54
C VAL A 93 0.62 -12.86 3.25
N LEU A 94 0.00 -11.69 3.15
CA LEU A 94 0.51 -10.45 3.74
C LEU A 94 0.54 -10.52 5.27
N LYS A 95 -0.51 -11.03 5.92
CA LYS A 95 -0.60 -11.18 7.38
C LYS A 95 0.52 -12.08 7.95
N ARG A 96 1.00 -13.09 7.20
CA ARG A 96 2.13 -13.95 7.61
C ARG A 96 3.46 -13.20 7.73
N HIS A 97 3.61 -12.10 7.01
CA HIS A 97 4.82 -11.28 6.99
C HIS A 97 4.63 -9.91 7.64
N HIS A 98 3.41 -9.59 8.07
CA HIS A 98 3.10 -8.40 8.81
C HIS A 98 3.53 -8.56 10.27
N ARG A 99 4.46 -7.72 10.70
CA ARG A 99 4.93 -7.61 12.08
C ARG A 99 4.91 -6.12 12.40
N PRO A 100 3.80 -5.58 12.89
CA PRO A 100 3.73 -4.17 13.21
C PRO A 100 4.84 -3.87 14.22
N THR A 101 5.79 -3.03 13.84
CA THR A 101 6.92 -2.61 14.68
C THR A 101 6.46 -1.75 15.87
N ARG A 102 5.17 -1.38 15.91
CA ARG A 102 4.54 -0.69 17.03
C ARG A 102 4.24 -1.66 18.19
N ARG A 103 5.26 -2.00 18.96
CA ARG A 103 5.06 -2.30 20.39
C ARG A 103 4.48 -1.02 21.03
N GLY A 104 3.17 -0.96 21.22
CA GLY A 104 2.55 0.01 22.13
C GLY A 104 1.61 1.07 21.55
N VAL A 105 1.15 0.98 20.30
CA VAL A 105 0.01 1.80 19.86
C VAL A 105 -1.17 0.87 19.61
N VAL A 106 -2.10 0.84 20.56
CA VAL A 106 -3.45 0.30 20.33
C VAL A 106 -4.12 1.29 19.38
N GLU A 107 -3.92 1.11 18.07
CA GLU A 107 -4.80 1.74 17.10
C GLU A 107 -6.15 1.04 17.22
N ILE A 108 -7.18 1.80 17.59
CA ILE A 108 -8.57 1.36 17.47
C ILE A 108 -8.78 1.15 15.97
N ARG A 109 -8.61 -0.10 15.53
CA ARG A 109 -8.97 -0.53 14.18
C ARG A 109 -10.48 -0.63 14.18
N ASP A 110 -11.14 0.43 13.72
CA ASP A 110 -12.49 0.29 13.21
C ASP A 110 -12.42 -0.82 12.16
N THR A 111 -13.00 -1.98 12.48
CA THR A 111 -13.09 -3.11 11.57
C THR A 111 -13.68 -2.60 10.28
N ILE A 112 -12.82 -2.46 9.26
CA ILE A 112 -13.26 -2.06 7.94
C ILE A 112 -14.21 -3.17 7.52
N ALA A 113 -15.51 -2.86 7.49
CA ALA A 113 -16.50 -3.80 7.02
C ALA A 113 -16.03 -4.30 5.65
N SER A 114 -15.94 -5.62 5.48
CA SER A 114 -15.62 -6.22 4.18
C SER A 114 -16.73 -5.81 3.23
N VAL A 115 -16.46 -4.81 2.41
CA VAL A 115 -17.39 -4.39 1.37
C VAL A 115 -16.91 -5.09 0.11
N ASN A 116 -17.75 -5.96 -0.46
CA ASN A 116 -17.58 -6.51 -1.81
C ASN A 116 -17.68 -5.37 -2.83
N THR A 117 -16.67 -4.51 -2.83
CA THR A 117 -16.57 -3.31 -3.66
C THR A 117 -15.64 -3.63 -4.79
N ALA A 118 -15.96 -3.15 -6.00
CA ALA A 118 -15.00 -3.18 -7.08
C ALA A 118 -13.68 -2.50 -6.65
N PRO A 119 -12.51 -3.04 -7.05
CA PRO A 119 -11.22 -2.40 -6.83
C PRO A 119 -11.22 -0.95 -7.34
N PRO A 120 -10.48 -0.04 -6.68
CA PRO A 120 -10.46 1.35 -7.10
C PRO A 120 -9.74 1.49 -8.44
N LYS A 121 -10.26 2.37 -9.32
CA LYS A 121 -9.64 2.64 -10.63
C LYS A 121 -8.30 3.36 -10.49
N GLU A 122 -8.20 4.24 -9.50
CA GLU A 122 -6.99 4.99 -9.16
C GLU A 122 -6.41 4.48 -7.84
N ILE A 123 -5.11 4.19 -7.86
CA ILE A 123 -4.34 3.71 -6.71
C ILE A 123 -3.16 4.65 -6.51
N ARG A 124 -3.14 5.32 -5.36
CA ARG A 124 -2.03 6.12 -4.86
C ARG A 124 -1.23 5.27 -3.88
N VAL A 125 0.08 5.27 -4.04
CA VAL A 125 0.99 4.47 -3.21
C VAL A 125 1.94 5.35 -2.44
N ALA A 126 2.27 4.92 -1.23
CA ALA A 126 3.39 5.44 -0.46
C ALA A 126 4.12 4.27 0.19
N PHE A 127 5.41 4.44 0.46
CA PHE A 127 6.22 3.44 1.13
C PHE A 127 6.87 4.05 2.36
N GLU A 128 6.40 3.65 3.54
CA GLU A 128 7.04 4.00 4.80
C GLU A 128 8.28 3.10 4.97
N SER A 129 9.47 3.69 4.84
CA SER A 129 10.69 2.98 5.23
C SER A 129 10.64 2.73 6.73
N ALA A 130 10.80 1.45 7.11
CA ALA A 130 11.04 1.09 8.50
C ALA A 130 12.27 1.88 9.00
N LYS A 131 12.04 2.70 10.03
CA LYS A 131 13.08 3.46 10.73
C LYS A 131 14.01 2.52 11.50
#